data_AF-A0A535CGM9-F1
#
_entry.id   AF-A0A535CGM9-F1
#
_cell.length_a   1.000
_cell.length_b   1.000
_cell.length_c   1.000
_cell.angle_alpha   90.00
_cell.angle_beta   90.00
_cell.angle_gamma   90.00
#
_symmetry.space_group_name_H-M   'P 1'
#
loop_
_entity.id
_entity.type
_entity.pdbx_description
1 polymer ?
#
loop_
_entity_poly.entity_id
_entity_poly.type
_entity_poly.pdbx_seq_one_letter_code
_entity_poly.pdbx_strand_id
1 'polypeptide(L)' 'MSEVRVNPGDSFELALKRFNRKVQQDGILSEARRRSHYESPQARRKRKAEAQSRRRRRTRQTN' A
#
# COMPACT_ATOMS: atom_id res chain seq x y z
N MET A 1 -3.30 -1.46 10.92
CA MET A 1 -2.07 -1.20 11.70
C MET A 1 -1.14 -2.38 11.42
N SER A 2 0.08 -2.11 11.00
CA SER A 2 1.04 -3.15 10.59
C SER A 2 1.91 -3.55 11.79
N GLU A 3 1.73 -4.77 12.30
CA GLU A 3 2.58 -5.35 13.37
C GLU A 3 3.45 -6.48 12.81
N VAL A 4 4.71 -6.57 13.27
CA VAL A 4 5.62 -7.69 13.03
C VAL A 4 6.23 -8.11 14.36
N ARG A 5 6.05 -9.37 14.73
CA ARG A 5 6.69 -9.97 15.92
C ARG A 5 8.08 -10.48 15.55
N VAL A 6 9.07 -10.17 16.37
CA VAL A 6 10.47 -10.58 16.19
C VAL A 6 10.77 -11.70 17.17
N ASN A 7 11.27 -12.83 16.68
CA ASN A 7 11.63 -13.96 17.53
C ASN A 7 13.11 -13.88 17.97
N PRO A 8 13.48 -14.54 19.09
CA PRO A 8 14.88 -14.66 19.49
C PRO A 8 15.67 -15.39 18.38
N GLY A 9 16.65 -14.70 17.78
CA GLY A 9 17.45 -15.22 16.66
C GLY A 9 17.11 -14.64 15.28
N ASP A 10 16.02 -13.86 15.15
CA ASP A 10 15.78 -13.09 13.93
C ASP A 10 16.76 -11.90 13.84
N SER A 11 17.36 -11.69 12.66
CA SER A 11 18.11 -10.47 12.39
C SER A 11 17.16 -9.27 12.31
N PHE A 12 17.54 -8.16 12.95
CA PHE A 12 16.80 -6.90 12.92
C PHE A 12 16.49 -6.44 11.49
N GLU A 13 17.45 -6.56 10.57
CA GLU A 13 17.29 -6.19 9.16
C GLU A 13 16.17 -6.98 8.47
N LEU A 14 16.04 -8.26 8.81
CA LEU A 14 14.99 -9.12 8.25
C LEU A 14 13.61 -8.73 8.81
N ALA A 15 13.54 -8.44 10.11
CA ALA A 15 12.32 -7.93 10.75
C ALA A 15 11.88 -6.59 10.14
N LEU A 16 12.82 -5.66 9.94
CA LEU A 16 12.57 -4.36 9.31
C LEU A 16 12.08 -4.51 7.87
N LYS A 17 12.69 -5.42 7.09
CA LYS A 17 12.26 -5.72 5.73
C LYS A 17 10.84 -6.28 5.68
N ARG A 18 10.49 -7.19 6.60
CA ARG A 18 9.13 -7.75 6.74
C ARG A 18 8.13 -6.64 7.11
N PHE A 19 8.50 -5.77 8.04
CA PHE A 19 7.67 -4.63 8.45
C PHE A 19 7.41 -3.67 7.29
N ASN A 20 8.46 -3.25 6.57
CA ASN A 20 8.33 -2.37 5.42
C ASN A 20 7.43 -2.96 4.33
N ARG A 21 7.54 -4.27 4.06
CA ARG A 21 6.63 -4.97 3.15
C ARG A 21 5.19 -4.93 3.64
N LYS A 22 4.95 -5.18 4.93
CA LYS A 22 3.61 -5.14 5.54
C LYS A 22 3.01 -3.73 5.47
N VAL A 23 3.77 -2.69 5.78
CA VAL A 23 3.35 -1.27 5.65
C VAL A 23 2.95 -0.93 4.22
N GLN A 24 3.71 -1.41 3.23
CA GLN A 24 3.40 -1.20 1.81
C GLN A 24 2.14 -1.96 1.40
N GLN A 25 1.98 -3.21 1.83
CA GLN A 25 0.83 -4.05 1.52
C GLN A 25 -0.47 -3.50 2.14
N ASP A 26 -0.41 -3.04 3.39
CA ASP A 26 -1.51 -2.41 4.10
C ASP A 26 -1.84 -1.01 3.51
N GLY A 27 -0.98 -0.47 2.64
CA GLY A 27 -1.21 0.79 1.94
C GLY A 27 -1.19 2.02 2.85
N ILE A 28 -0.62 1.90 4.06
CA ILE A 28 -0.65 2.95 5.10
C ILE A 28 -0.13 4.29 4.58
N LEU A 29 1.02 4.27 3.89
CA LEU A 29 1.62 5.49 3.33
C LEU A 29 0.76 6.11 2.21
N SER A 30 0.13 5.27 1.37
CA SER A 30 -0.78 5.72 0.32
C SER A 30 -2.04 6.34 0.90
N GLU A 31 -2.55 5.78 2.00
CA GLU A 31 -3.68 6.33 2.73
C GLU A 31 -3.34 7.66 3.41
N ALA A 32 -2.19 7.75 4.08
CA ALA A 32 -1.74 8.98 4.73
C ALA A 32 -1.64 10.13 3.71
N ARG A 33 -1.03 9.88 2.54
CA ARG A 33 -0.96 10.87 1.44
C ARG A 33 -2.34 11.24 0.88
N ARG A 34 -3.27 10.29 0.82
CA ARG A 34 -4.64 10.53 0.36
C ARG A 34 -5.43 11.40 1.33
N ARG A 35 -5.19 11.25 2.64
CA ARG A 35 -5.88 11.96 3.71
C ARG A 35 -5.20 13.28 4.10
N SER A 36 -4.04 13.60 3.54
CA SER A 36 -3.31 14.84 3.89
C SER A 36 -4.04 16.12 3.48
N HIS A 37 -4.94 16.03 2.51
CA HIS A 37 -5.77 17.13 2.04
C HIS A 37 -7.17 16.63 1.73
N TYR A 38 -8.15 17.53 1.78
CA TYR A 38 -9.51 17.23 1.33
C TYR A 38 -9.50 16.91 -0.16
N GLU A 39 -10.29 15.90 -0.53
CA GLU A 39 -10.55 15.55 -1.92
C GLU A 39 -12.04 15.65 -2.19
N SER A 40 -12.40 16.35 -3.26
CA SER A 40 -13.79 16.45 -3.70
C SER A 40 -14.36 15.08 -4.12
N PRO A 41 -15.69 14.87 -4.03
CA PRO A 41 -16.31 13.60 -4.42
C PRO A 41 -15.99 13.15 -5.85
N GLN A 42 -15.85 14.12 -6.77
CA GLN A 42 -15.51 13.86 -8.16
C GLN A 42 -14.06 13.38 -8.32
N ALA A 43 -13.11 14.05 -7.69
CA ALA A 43 -11.71 13.64 -7.68
C ALA A 43 -11.58 12.21 -7.10
N ARG A 44 -12.34 11.91 -6.03
CA ARG A 44 -12.36 10.58 -5.41
C ARG A 44 -12.83 9.49 -6.38
N ARG A 45 -13.86 9.76 -7.18
CA ARG A 45 -14.37 8.85 -8.21
C ARG A 45 -13.33 8.65 -9.31
N LYS A 46 -12.72 9.74 -9.81
CA LYS A 46 -11.67 9.70 -10.84
C LYS A 46 -10.47 8.86 -10.39
N ARG A 47 -9.95 9.11 -9.18
CA ARG A 47 -8.81 8.35 -8.63
C ARG A 47 -9.11 6.85 -8.52
N LYS A 48 -10.31 6.47 -8.07
CA LYS A 48 -10.73 5.06 -7.98
C LYS A 48 -10.78 4.39 -9.35
N ALA A 49 -11.34 5.06 -10.36
CA ALA A 49 -11.41 4.55 -11.73
C ALA A 49 -10.02 4.36 -12.34
N GLU A 50 -9.13 5.34 -12.15
CA GLU A 50 -7.73 5.24 -12.61
C GLU A 50 -6.97 4.10 -11.93
N ALA A 51 -7.12 3.94 -10.61
CA ALA A 51 -6.49 2.85 -9.87
C ALA A 51 -6.96 1.47 -10.37
N GLN A 52 -8.27 1.32 -10.65
CA GLN A 52 -8.82 0.09 -11.22
C GLN A 52 -8.30 -0.17 -12.63
N SER A 53 -8.24 0.86 -13.48
CA SER A 53 -7.70 0.76 -14.83
C SER A 53 -6.23 0.33 -14.83
N ARG A 54 -5.40 0.94 -13.97
CA ARG A 54 -3.99 0.56 -13.78
C ARG A 54 -3.85 -0.90 -13.34
N ARG A 55 -4.70 -1.36 -12.41
CA ARG A 55 -4.71 -2.77 -11.96
C ARG A 55 -5.06 -3.72 -13.11
N ARG A 56 -6.11 -3.42 -13.88
CA ARG A 56 -6.51 -4.22 -15.05
C ARG A 56 -5.41 -4.30 -16.12
N ARG A 57 -4.74 -3.19 -16.41
CA ARG A 57 -3.60 -3.15 -17.35
C ARG A 57 -2.45 -4.04 -16.90
N ARG A 58 -2.07 -4.00 -15.61
CA ARG A 58 -1.02 -4.86 -15.05
C ARG A 58 -1.37 -6.34 -15.18
N THR A 59 -2.60 -6.73 -14.85
CA THR A 59 -3.05 -8.14 -14.95
C THR A 59 -3.06 -8.66 -16.39
N ARG A 60 -3.38 -7.79 -17.37
CA ARG A 60 -3.37 -8.15 -18.80
C ARG A 60 -1.97 -8.30 -19.39
N GLN A 61 -0.94 -7.71 -18.78
CA GLN A 61 0.43 -7.73 -19.30
C GLN A 61 1.20 -8.99 -18.87
N THR A 62 0.68 -9.71 -17.87
CA THR A 62 1.27 -10.90 -17.26
C THR A 62 0.67 -12.22 -17.77
N ASN A 63 -0.29 -12.15 -18.71
CA ASN A 63 -0.83 -13.25 -19.49
C ASN A 63 -0.38 -13.10 -20.94
#